data_AF-A0A257USM0-F1
#
_entry.id   AF-A0A257USM0-F1
#
_cell.length_a   1.000
_cell.length_b   1.000
_cell.length_c   1.000
_cell.angle_alpha   90.00
_cell.angle_beta   90.00
_cell.angle_gamma   90.00
#
_symmetry.space_group_name_H-M   'P 1'
#
loop_
_entity.id
_entity.type
_entity.pdbx_description
1 polymer ?
#
loop_
_entity_poly.entity_id
_entity_poly.type
_entity_poly.pdbx_seq_one_letter_code
_entity_poly.pdbx_strand_id
1 'polypeptide(L)'
;MQGHVDHPTYRRVCTGTTGHAETVKVIFDPTRITYRRLLEAFFTMHDPTQLDRQGPDSGNQYRSGIWYVNDEQKREAEAYIAELAASGRYGNRKIVTQVEPAKTFWPAEEYHQEYIAKNGAACHVKDPW
;
A
#
# COMPACT_ATOMS: atom_id res chain seq x y z
N MET A 1 0.28 7.23 -6.88
CA MET A 1 1.39 8.14 -6.50
C MET A 1 2.74 7.49 -6.80
N GLN A 2 3.89 8.02 -6.34
CA GLN A 2 5.24 7.45 -6.60
C GLN A 2 5.68 7.28 -8.07
N GLY A 3 4.95 7.86 -9.02
CA GLY A 3 5.27 7.82 -10.46
C GLY A 3 5.86 9.13 -10.94
N HIS A 4 6.03 9.27 -12.25
CA HIS A 4 6.66 10.43 -12.90
C HIS A 4 5.71 11.20 -13.84
N VAL A 5 4.44 10.79 -13.89
CA VAL A 5 3.41 11.43 -14.71
C VAL A 5 2.51 12.28 -13.82
N ASP A 6 2.24 13.51 -14.25
CA ASP A 6 1.26 14.36 -13.58
C ASP A 6 -0.16 14.04 -14.04
N HIS A 7 -1.12 14.17 -13.11
CA HIS A 7 -2.55 13.86 -13.34
C HIS A 7 -2.79 12.54 -14.11
N PRO A 8 -2.27 11.40 -13.62
CA PRO A 8 -2.51 10.11 -14.26
C PRO A 8 -4.00 9.72 -14.16
N THR A 9 -4.54 9.13 -15.22
CA THR A 9 -5.85 8.45 -15.17
C THR A 9 -5.65 6.97 -14.86
N TYR A 10 -6.67 6.30 -14.32
CA TYR A 10 -6.60 4.86 -14.04
C TYR A 10 -6.11 4.06 -15.26
N ARG A 11 -6.68 4.35 -16.45
CA ARG A 11 -6.28 3.70 -17.70
C ARG A 11 -4.79 3.88 -18.04
N ARG A 12 -4.19 5.03 -17.73
CA ARG A 12 -2.74 5.26 -17.91
C ARG A 12 -1.92 4.54 -16.85
N VAL A 13 -2.42 4.41 -15.62
CA VAL A 13 -1.75 3.63 -14.59
C VAL A 13 -1.71 2.15 -14.97
N CYS A 14 -2.82 1.60 -15.48
CA CYS A 14 -2.91 0.19 -15.90
C CYS A 14 -1.94 -0.21 -17.02
N THR A 15 -1.39 0.73 -17.80
CA THR A 15 -0.36 0.40 -18.81
C THR A 15 1.00 0.07 -18.18
N GLY A 16 1.19 0.36 -16.89
CA GLY A 16 2.46 0.16 -16.16
C GLY A 16 3.56 1.17 -16.52
N THR A 17 3.30 2.11 -17.45
CA THR A 17 4.34 3.02 -17.97
C THR A 17 4.50 4.29 -17.16
N THR A 18 3.55 4.62 -16.29
CA THR A 18 3.59 5.86 -15.47
C THR A 18 4.49 5.74 -14.23
N GLY A 19 4.87 4.52 -13.86
CA GLY A 19 5.57 4.20 -12.62
C GLY A 19 4.74 4.44 -11.34
N HIS A 20 3.45 4.79 -11.45
CA HIS A 20 2.62 4.98 -10.28
C HIS A 20 2.38 3.66 -9.53
N ALA A 21 2.28 3.74 -8.21
CA ALA A 21 1.62 2.71 -7.41
C ALA A 21 0.17 3.12 -7.16
N GLU A 22 -0.75 2.16 -7.22
CA GLU A 22 -2.05 2.28 -6.59
C GLU A 22 -1.84 2.44 -5.09
N THR A 23 -2.56 3.37 -4.47
CA THR A 23 -2.30 3.75 -3.08
C THR A 23 -3.56 4.33 -2.46
N VAL A 24 -3.82 3.95 -1.20
CA VAL A 24 -4.83 4.59 -0.35
C VAL A 24 -4.14 5.62 0.54
N LYS A 25 -4.61 6.87 0.49
CA LYS A 25 -4.18 7.91 1.43
C LYS A 25 -5.03 7.82 2.70
N VAL A 26 -4.42 7.43 3.81
CA VAL A 26 -5.09 7.31 5.11
C VAL A 26 -4.86 8.57 5.94
N ILE A 27 -5.96 9.21 6.37
CA ILE A 27 -5.95 10.30 7.35
C ILE A 27 -6.49 9.71 8.65
N PHE A 28 -5.76 9.84 9.75
CA PHE A 28 -6.11 9.22 11.01
C PHE A 28 -5.80 10.14 12.20
N ASP A 29 -6.49 9.89 13.32
CA ASP A 29 -6.26 10.54 14.60
C ASP A 29 -5.36 9.65 15.47
N PRO A 30 -4.12 10.07 15.78
CA PRO A 30 -3.17 9.27 16.56
C PRO A 30 -3.63 9.01 18.00
N THR A 31 -4.60 9.77 18.51
CA THR A 31 -5.19 9.53 19.84
C THR A 31 -6.20 8.38 19.84
N ARG A 32 -6.71 7.98 18.67
CA ARG A 32 -7.69 6.91 18.49
C ARG A 32 -7.09 5.64 17.90
N ILE A 33 -6.12 5.78 16.99
CA ILE A 33 -5.41 4.66 16.36
C ILE A 33 -3.95 5.02 16.14
N THR A 34 -3.05 4.10 16.52
CA THR A 34 -1.62 4.32 16.35
C THR A 34 -1.18 3.98 14.92
N TYR A 35 -0.08 4.59 14.48
CA TYR A 35 0.53 4.25 13.19
C TYR A 35 0.92 2.76 13.13
N ARG A 36 1.45 2.21 14.24
CA ARG A 36 1.69 0.78 14.41
C ARG A 36 0.46 -0.10 14.11
N ARG A 37 -0.74 0.27 14.57
CA ARG A 37 -1.96 -0.49 14.25
C ARG A 37 -2.32 -0.43 12.77
N LEU A 38 -2.08 0.71 12.11
CA LEU A 38 -2.25 0.82 10.66
C LEU A 38 -1.26 -0.07 9.90
N LEU A 39 -0.01 -0.18 10.36
CA LEU A 39 0.98 -1.10 9.80
C LEU A 39 0.54 -2.56 9.96
N GLU A 40 0.07 -2.96 11.14
CA GLU A 40 -0.44 -4.31 11.39
C GLU A 40 -1.61 -4.68 10.46
N ALA A 41 -2.54 -3.75 10.27
CA ALA A 41 -3.62 -3.88 9.32
C ALA A 41 -3.10 -4.02 7.89
N PHE A 42 -2.19 -3.12 7.47
CA PHE A 42 -1.56 -3.15 6.14
C PHE A 42 -0.96 -4.52 5.83
N PHE A 43 -0.12 -5.07 6.70
CA PHE A 43 0.53 -6.38 6.51
C PHE A 43 -0.40 -7.59 6.66
N THR A 44 -1.65 -7.38 7.10
CA THR A 44 -2.70 -8.41 7.16
C THR A 44 -3.54 -8.42 5.88
N MET A 45 -3.71 -7.28 5.23
CA MET A 45 -4.56 -7.10 4.06
C MET A 45 -3.98 -7.61 2.74
N HIS A 46 -2.66 -7.81 2.65
CA HIS A 46 -1.99 -8.14 1.39
C HIS A 46 -0.76 -9.05 1.61
N ASP A 47 -0.25 -9.70 0.55
CA ASP A 47 1.03 -10.44 0.60
C ASP A 47 2.20 -9.47 0.29
N PRO A 48 3.05 -9.14 1.28
CA PRO A 48 4.16 -8.20 1.11
C PRO A 48 5.41 -8.83 0.47
N THR A 49 5.34 -10.11 0.09
CA THR A 49 6.45 -10.85 -0.53
C THR A 49 6.33 -10.95 -2.06
N GLN A 50 5.23 -10.44 -2.61
CA GLN A 50 4.97 -10.40 -4.05
C GLN A 50 5.54 -9.11 -4.65
N LEU A 51 6.57 -9.26 -5.47
CA LEU A 51 7.18 -8.15 -6.20
C LEU A 51 6.29 -7.77 -7.38
N ASP A 52 5.93 -6.48 -7.47
CA ASP A 52 5.11 -5.91 -8.55
C ASP A 52 3.83 -6.70 -8.85
N ARG A 53 3.18 -7.20 -7.78
CA ARG A 53 2.01 -8.06 -7.87
C ARG A 53 1.24 -8.10 -6.54
N GLN A 54 -0.08 -8.27 -6.62
CA GLN A 54 -0.93 -8.68 -5.52
C GLN A 54 -1.99 -9.69 -5.97
N GLY A 55 -1.86 -10.95 -5.57
CA GLY A 55 -2.79 -12.02 -5.95
C GLY A 55 -2.88 -12.20 -7.48
N PRO A 56 -4.06 -12.04 -8.11
CA PRO A 56 -4.19 -12.08 -9.56
C PRO A 56 -3.66 -10.83 -10.26
N ASP A 57 -3.53 -9.71 -9.55
CA ASP A 57 -3.21 -8.40 -10.13
C ASP A 57 -1.69 -8.23 -10.29
N SER A 58 -1.22 -8.15 -11.53
CA SER A 58 0.21 -8.12 -11.87
C SER A 58 0.59 -6.81 -12.55
N GLY A 59 1.71 -6.22 -12.14
CA GLY A 59 2.21 -4.95 -12.64
C GLY A 59 2.79 -4.08 -11.52
N ASN A 60 3.74 -3.20 -11.88
CA ASN A 60 4.41 -2.33 -10.91
C ASN A 60 3.42 -1.45 -10.12
N GLN A 61 2.23 -1.17 -10.66
CA GLN A 61 1.18 -0.43 -10.00
C GLN A 61 0.61 -1.13 -8.76
N TYR A 62 0.74 -2.45 -8.66
CA TYR A 62 0.27 -3.26 -7.54
C TYR A 62 1.37 -3.58 -6.50
N ARG A 63 2.55 -2.95 -6.64
CA ARG A 63 3.65 -3.17 -5.70
C ARG A 63 3.29 -2.75 -4.28
N SER A 64 3.75 -3.54 -3.31
CA SER A 64 3.63 -3.19 -1.89
C SER A 64 4.54 -1.99 -1.55
N GLY A 65 3.98 -0.98 -0.89
CA GLY A 65 4.75 0.19 -0.49
C GLY A 65 4.11 1.02 0.63
N ILE A 66 4.97 1.60 1.45
CA ILE A 66 4.65 2.52 2.54
C ILE A 66 5.29 3.86 2.21
N TRP A 67 4.46 4.89 2.04
CA TRP A 67 4.90 6.23 1.68
C TRP A 67 4.76 7.16 2.88
N TYR A 68 5.87 7.36 3.60
CA TYR A 68 5.86 8.10 4.86
C TYR A 68 5.86 9.62 4.63
N VAL A 69 5.31 10.36 5.59
CA VAL A 69 5.29 11.84 5.58
C VAL A 69 6.26 12.45 6.61
N ASN A 70 6.85 11.66 7.49
CA ASN A 70 7.87 12.08 8.46
C ASN A 70 8.80 10.93 8.87
N ASP A 71 9.87 11.26 9.59
CA ASP A 71 10.91 10.30 10.02
C ASP A 71 10.42 9.31 11.08
N GLU A 72 9.40 9.66 11.85
CA GLU A 72 8.80 8.76 12.84
C GLU A 72 8.07 7.60 12.15
N GLN A 73 7.25 7.89 11.15
CA GLN A 73 6.60 6.88 10.33
C GLN A 73 7.59 5.99 9.58
N LYS A 74 8.68 6.57 9.06
CA LYS A 74 9.76 5.80 8.43
C LYS A 74 10.34 4.78 9.41
N ARG A 75 10.76 5.25 10.60
CA ARG A 75 11.35 4.40 11.64
C ARG A 75 10.40 3.29 12.09
N GLU A 76 9.13 3.61 12.34
CA GLU A 76 8.15 2.61 12.75
C GLU A 76 7.88 1.57 11.66
N ALA A 77 7.80 1.98 10.40
CA ALA A 77 7.59 1.07 9.27
C ALA A 77 8.79 0.12 9.09
N GLU A 78 10.02 0.66 9.09
CA GLU A 78 11.24 -0.14 8.98
C GLU A 78 11.40 -1.11 10.15
N ALA A 79 11.13 -0.65 11.38
CA ALA A 79 11.17 -1.49 12.57
C ALA A 79 10.15 -2.63 12.50
N TYR A 80 8.92 -2.36 12.05
CA TYR A 80 7.91 -3.39 11.93
C TYR A 80 8.21 -4.41 10.83
N ILE A 81 8.75 -3.97 9.69
CA ILE A 81 9.22 -4.88 8.64
C ILE A 81 10.31 -5.80 9.18
N ALA A 82 11.26 -5.28 9.95
CA ALA A 82 12.32 -6.08 10.56
C ALA A 82 11.77 -7.12 11.54
N GLU A 83 10.80 -6.73 12.38
CA GLU A 83 10.10 -7.65 13.29
C GLU A 83 9.35 -8.75 12.54
N LEU A 84 8.61 -8.40 11.49
CA LEU A 84 7.89 -9.36 10.65
C LEU A 84 8.84 -10.32 9.94
N ALA A 85 9.97 -9.83 9.44
CA ALA A 85 11.00 -10.67 8.83
C ALA A 85 11.61 -11.65 9.85
N ALA A 86 11.82 -11.22 11.10
CA ALA A 86 12.33 -12.06 12.18
C ALA A 86 11.29 -13.06 12.72
N SER A 87 9.99 -12.78 12.58
CA SER A 87 8.91 -13.62 13.10
C SER A 87 8.77 -14.99 12.43
N GLY A 88 9.36 -15.18 11.25
CA GLY A 88 9.20 -16.39 10.44
C GLY A 88 7.83 -16.52 9.74
N ARG A 89 6.92 -15.54 9.88
CA ARG A 89 5.57 -15.54 9.27
C ARG A 89 5.59 -15.82 7.76
N TYR A 90 6.62 -15.38 7.06
CA TYR A 90 6.75 -15.52 5.61
C TYR A 90 7.73 -16.64 5.19
N GLY A 91 8.29 -17.40 6.14
CA GLY A 91 9.32 -18.42 5.88
C GLY A 91 10.55 -17.81 5.20
N ASN A 92 11.01 -18.44 4.13
CA ASN A 92 12.17 -17.98 3.34
C ASN A 92 11.83 -16.82 2.38
N ARG A 93 10.57 -16.38 2.31
CA ARG A 93 10.16 -15.31 1.40
C ARG A 93 10.50 -13.95 1.99
N LYS A 94 11.21 -13.14 1.21
CA LYS A 94 11.61 -11.79 1.61
C LYS A 94 10.44 -10.82 1.48
N ILE A 95 10.24 -9.96 2.47
CA ILE A 95 9.35 -8.79 2.38
C ILE A 95 9.96 -7.80 1.37
N VAL A 96 9.20 -7.46 0.34
CA VAL A 96 9.61 -6.55 -0.74
C VAL A 96 8.91 -5.18 -0.68
N THR A 97 8.15 -4.92 0.39
CA THR A 97 7.52 -3.63 0.65
C THR A 97 8.54 -2.50 0.62
N GLN A 98 8.29 -1.49 -0.22
CA GLN A 98 9.09 -0.28 -0.30
C GLN A 98 8.77 0.66 0.87
N VAL A 99 9.77 1.38 1.39
CA VAL A 99 9.57 2.44 2.39
C VAL A 99 10.27 3.70 1.89
N GLU A 100 9.48 4.66 1.41
CA GLU A 100 10.00 5.85 0.73
C GLU A 100 9.24 7.12 1.15
N PRO A 101 9.83 8.32 1.02
CA PRO A 101 9.08 9.56 1.19
C PRO A 101 7.88 9.62 0.25
N ALA A 102 6.74 10.08 0.76
CA ALA A 102 5.56 10.33 -0.05
C ALA A 102 5.81 11.44 -1.09
N LYS A 103 5.63 11.11 -2.38
CA LYS A 103 5.51 12.09 -3.47
C LYS A 103 4.07 12.57 -3.62
N THR A 104 3.82 13.39 -4.64
CA THR A 104 2.48 13.90 -4.96
C THR A 104 1.45 12.77 -5.06
N PHE A 105 0.37 12.92 -4.29
CA PHE A 105 -0.80 12.06 -4.34
C PHE A 105 -1.80 12.60 -5.36
N TRP A 106 -2.09 11.79 -6.38
CA TRP A 106 -3.12 12.06 -7.37
C TRP A 106 -4.35 11.22 -7.02
N PRO A 107 -5.48 11.83 -6.60
CA PRO A 107 -6.71 11.10 -6.37
C PRO A 107 -7.16 10.39 -7.65
N ALA A 108 -7.54 9.12 -7.53
CA ALA A 108 -8.19 8.39 -8.61
C ALA A 108 -9.59 8.95 -8.88
N GLU A 109 -10.14 8.61 -10.05
CA GLU A 109 -11.50 8.98 -10.46
C GLU A 109 -12.55 8.58 -9.41
N GLU A 110 -13.65 9.33 -9.31
CA GLU A 110 -14.68 9.18 -8.25
C GLU A 110 -15.28 7.77 -8.16
N TYR A 111 -15.37 7.07 -9.29
CA TYR A 111 -15.91 5.71 -9.30
C TYR A 111 -15.00 4.71 -8.55
N HIS A 112 -13.72 5.02 -8.31
CA HIS A 112 -12.82 4.23 -7.48
C HIS A 112 -12.93 4.55 -5.98
N GLN A 113 -13.46 5.73 -5.62
CA GLN A 113 -13.58 6.13 -4.22
C GLN A 113 -14.68 5.32 -3.55
N GLU A 114 -14.40 4.77 -2.37
CA GLU A 114 -15.35 3.94 -1.61
C GLU A 114 -15.95 2.77 -2.43
N TYR A 115 -15.19 2.24 -3.39
CA TYR A 115 -15.69 1.25 -4.36
C TYR A 115 -16.37 0.04 -3.68
N ILE A 116 -15.77 -0.49 -2.61
CA ILE A 116 -16.32 -1.64 -1.87
C ILE A 116 -17.64 -1.27 -1.20
N ALA A 117 -17.75 -0.10 -0.57
CA ALA A 117 -19.00 0.33 0.06
C ALA A 117 -20.12 0.56 -0.96
N LYS A 118 -19.77 1.07 -2.15
CA LYS A 118 -20.71 1.31 -3.25
C LYS A 118 -21.18 0.03 -3.96
N ASN A 119 -20.31 -0.99 -4.08
CA ASN A 119 -20.56 -2.18 -4.91
C ASN A 119 -20.65 -3.51 -4.15
N GLY A 120 -20.29 -3.55 -2.87
CA GLY A 120 -20.32 -4.76 -2.02
C GLY A 120 -19.30 -5.85 -2.36
N ALA A 121 -18.36 -5.59 -3.27
CA ALA A 121 -17.40 -6.59 -3.75
C ALA A 121 -15.95 -6.14 -3.51
N ALA A 122 -15.18 -7.02 -2.87
CA ALA A 122 -13.72 -6.91 -2.73
C ALA A 122 -13.04 -8.06 -3.50
N CYS A 123 -11.89 -7.79 -4.13
CA CYS A 123 -11.19 -8.80 -4.93
C CYS A 123 -10.25 -9.67 -4.08
N HIS A 124 -9.29 -9.06 -3.39
CA HIS A 124 -8.18 -9.79 -2.75
C HIS A 124 -7.85 -9.30 -1.33
N VAL A 125 -8.67 -8.42 -0.75
CA VAL A 125 -8.42 -7.78 0.56
C VAL A 125 -9.27 -8.43 1.65
N LYS A 126 -8.67 -8.67 2.82
CA LYS A 126 -9.36 -9.10 4.05
C LYS A 126 -9.67 -7.89 4.93
N ASP A 127 -10.75 -7.93 5.70
CA ASP A 127 -10.99 -6.94 6.76
C ASP A 127 -9.95 -7.14 7.88
N PRO A 128 -9.11 -6.14 8.20
CA PRO A 128 -8.10 -6.26 9.25
C PRO A 128 -8.64 -5.94 10.66
N TRP A 129 -9.94 -5.66 10.82
CA TRP A 129 -10.57 -5.22 12.08
C TRP A 129 -11.55 -6.23 12.68
#